data_AF-A0A7S2IIN9-F1
#
_entry.id   AF-A0A7S2IIN9-F1
#
_cell.length_a   1.000
_cell.length_b   1.000
_cell.length_c   1.000
_cell.angle_alpha   90.00
_cell.angle_beta   90.00
_cell.angle_gamma   90.00
#
_symmetry.space_group_name_H-M   'P 1'
#
loop_
_entity.id
_entity.type
_entity.pdbx_description
1 polymer ?
#
loop_
_entity_poly.entity_id
_entity_poly.type
_entity_poly.pdbx_seq_one_letter_code
_entity_poly.pdbx_strand_id
1 'polypeptide(L)'
;KEMKILRDEAVEQAVFGYGFSYVHRRGPALSNPYPDSFFAEDLVFMRQLRWALGRHSVGLLRDEKGICLHMMHGANTANSFSYRTVAPKEFKGLNVFRLKFDF
;
A
#
# COMPACT_ATOMS: atom_id res chain seq x y z
N LYS A 1 -13.80 -10.87 -21.54
CA LYS A 1 -12.53 -10.11 -21.77
C LYS A 1 -12.50 -8.86 -20.91
N GLU A 2 -13.55 -8.04 -20.95
CA GLU A 2 -13.73 -6.83 -20.14
C GLU A 2 -13.65 -7.05 -18.62
N MET A 3 -14.40 -8.03 -18.08
CA MET A 3 -14.33 -8.39 -16.65
C MET A 3 -12.93 -8.75 -16.15
N LYS A 4 -12.07 -9.30 -17.01
CA LYS A 4 -10.69 -9.62 -16.65
C LYS A 4 -9.85 -8.35 -16.52
N ILE A 5 -10.01 -7.41 -17.44
CA ILE A 5 -9.31 -6.12 -17.43
C ILE A 5 -9.66 -5.34 -16.16
N LEU A 6 -10.95 -5.23 -15.86
CA LEU A 6 -11.43 -4.55 -14.65
C LEU A 6 -10.87 -5.18 -13.37
N ARG A 7 -10.81 -6.51 -13.30
CA ARG A 7 -10.20 -7.22 -12.18
C ARG A 7 -8.70 -6.91 -12.07
N ASP A 8 -7.98 -6.99 -13.18
CA ASP A 8 -6.53 -6.79 -13.19
C ASP A 8 -6.18 -5.34 -12.77
N GLU A 9 -6.98 -4.35 -13.20
CA GLU A 9 -6.85 -2.95 -12.77
C GLU A 9 -7.15 -2.77 -11.28
N ALA A 10 -8.23 -3.38 -10.77
CA ALA A 10 -8.57 -3.31 -9.35
C ALA A 10 -7.49 -3.95 -8.46
N VAL A 11 -6.91 -5.06 -8.90
CA VAL A 11 -5.78 -5.70 -8.21
C VAL A 11 -4.56 -4.79 -8.24
N GLU A 12 -4.24 -4.17 -9.38
CA GLU A 12 -3.10 -3.26 -9.48
C GLU A 12 -3.26 -2.05 -8.55
N GLN A 13 -4.45 -1.46 -8.50
CA GLN A 13 -4.78 -0.37 -7.57
C GLN A 13 -4.64 -0.80 -6.11
N ALA A 14 -5.19 -1.96 -5.74
CA ALA A 14 -5.12 -2.45 -4.35
C ALA A 14 -3.69 -2.77 -3.91
N VAL A 15 -2.87 -3.28 -4.82
CA VAL A 15 -1.48 -3.62 -4.53
C VAL A 15 -0.62 -2.36 -4.49
N PHE A 16 -0.64 -1.53 -5.53
CA PHE A 16 0.34 -0.45 -5.70
C PHE A 16 -0.17 0.95 -5.32
N GLY A 17 -1.43 1.08 -4.90
CA GLY A 17 -2.04 2.38 -4.60
C GLY A 17 -1.78 2.95 -3.20
N TYR A 18 -1.07 2.22 -2.34
CA TYR A 18 -0.74 2.65 -0.98
C TYR A 18 0.78 2.82 -0.82
N GLY A 19 1.29 4.03 -1.04
CA GLY A 19 2.74 4.33 -1.06
C GLY A 19 3.47 4.02 0.24
N PHE A 20 2.78 4.15 1.37
CA PHE A 20 3.30 3.78 2.69
C PHE A 20 3.67 2.29 2.82
N SER A 21 3.25 1.45 1.87
CA SER A 21 3.53 0.00 1.88
C SER A 21 4.88 -0.34 1.25
N TYR A 22 5.59 0.64 0.71
CA TYR A 22 6.76 0.43 -0.13
C TYR A 22 8.00 1.13 0.41
N VAL A 23 9.14 0.45 0.22
CA VAL A 23 10.47 1.05 0.33
C VAL A 23 11.14 0.95 -1.03
N HIS A 24 11.74 2.04 -1.49
CA HIS A 24 12.35 2.09 -2.82
C HIS A 24 13.75 2.71 -2.76
N ARG A 25 14.59 2.32 -3.73
CA ARG A 25 15.93 2.89 -3.88
C ARG A 25 15.82 4.35 -4.31
N ARG A 26 16.69 5.19 -3.76
CA ARG A 26 16.73 6.63 -4.05
C ARG A 26 16.92 6.94 -5.54
N GLY A 27 17.86 6.26 -6.22
CA GLY A 27 18.16 6.50 -7.64
C GLY A 27 16.94 6.39 -8.55
N PRO A 28 16.27 5.22 -8.60
CA PRO A 28 15.01 5.04 -9.33
C PRO A 28 13.94 6.09 -9.05
N ALA A 29 13.76 6.48 -7.79
CA ALA A 29 12.76 7.46 -7.37
C ALA A 29 13.10 8.89 -7.83
N LEU A 30 14.38 9.24 -7.93
CA LEU A 30 14.79 10.53 -8.51
C LEU A 30 14.63 10.56 -10.04
N SER A 31 14.87 9.42 -10.71
CA SER A 31 14.70 9.32 -12.16
C SER A 31 13.24 9.21 -12.60
N ASN A 32 12.36 8.74 -11.72
CA ASN A 32 10.91 8.60 -11.96
C ASN A 32 10.17 9.19 -10.75
N PRO A 33 10.13 10.52 -10.61
CA PRO A 33 9.54 11.16 -9.44
C PRO A 33 8.02 10.97 -9.41
N TYR A 34 7.44 11.13 -8.22
CA TYR A 34 5.99 11.21 -8.05
C TYR A 34 5.40 12.31 -8.95
N PRO A 35 4.25 12.05 -9.59
CA PRO A 35 3.57 13.10 -10.33
C PRO A 35 3.02 14.17 -9.38
N ASP A 36 2.96 15.40 -9.84
CA ASP A 36 2.16 16.44 -9.20
C ASP A 36 0.68 16.15 -9.50
N SER A 37 0.00 15.50 -8.55
CA SER A 37 -1.40 15.10 -8.69
C SER A 37 -2.10 15.11 -7.34
N PHE A 38 -3.39 15.42 -7.36
CA PHE A 38 -4.21 15.50 -6.14
C PHE A 38 -4.57 14.14 -5.54
N PHE A 39 -4.55 13.06 -6.34
CA PHE A 39 -4.99 11.75 -5.89
C PHE A 39 -4.28 10.61 -6.65
N ALA A 40 -3.97 9.54 -5.92
CA ALA A 40 -3.39 8.30 -6.44
C ALA A 40 -2.01 8.46 -7.11
N GLU A 41 -1.23 9.44 -6.63
CA GLU A 41 0.16 9.67 -7.03
C GLU A 41 1.03 8.43 -6.85
N ASP A 42 0.78 7.66 -5.78
CA ASP A 42 1.47 6.41 -5.45
C ASP A 42 1.31 5.36 -6.55
N LEU A 43 0.08 5.16 -7.04
CA LEU A 43 -0.20 4.20 -8.10
C LEU A 43 0.52 4.58 -9.39
N VAL A 44 0.50 5.88 -9.72
CA VAL A 44 1.15 6.40 -10.92
C VAL A 44 2.67 6.23 -10.82
N PHE A 45 3.26 6.60 -9.68
CA PHE A 45 4.69 6.39 -9.39
C PHE A 45 5.08 4.92 -9.55
N MET A 46 4.33 3.99 -8.96
CA MET A 46 4.63 2.55 -9.04
C MET A 46 4.48 2.00 -10.47
N ARG A 47 3.50 2.49 -11.25
CA ARG A 47 3.36 2.16 -12.67
C ARG A 47 4.55 2.66 -13.49
N GLN A 48 4.98 3.90 -13.26
CA GLN A 48 6.14 4.48 -13.95
C GLN A 48 7.42 3.69 -13.64
N LEU A 49 7.68 3.37 -12.37
CA LEU A 49 8.83 2.55 -11.98
C LEU A 49 8.80 1.17 -12.66
N ARG A 50 7.65 0.48 -12.65
CA ARG A 50 7.51 -0.85 -13.29
C ARG A 50 7.60 -0.78 -14.81
N TRP A 51 7.21 0.33 -15.43
CA TRP A 51 7.42 0.55 -16.86
C TRP A 51 8.90 0.75 -17.17
N ALA A 52 9.59 1.63 -16.43
CA ALA A 52 10.98 1.98 -16.66
C ALA A 52 11.96 0.84 -16.34
N LEU A 53 11.68 0.06 -15.30
CA LEU A 53 12.60 -0.97 -14.78
C LEU A 53 12.11 -2.41 -15.01
N GLY A 54 10.94 -2.57 -15.62
CA GLY A 54 10.29 -3.86 -15.85
C GLY A 54 9.39 -4.31 -14.70
N ARG A 55 8.41 -5.17 -15.01
CA ARG A 55 7.35 -5.58 -14.07
C ARG A 55 7.85 -6.28 -12.81
N HIS A 56 9.04 -6.89 -12.86
CA HIS A 56 9.67 -7.62 -11.76
C HIS A 56 10.59 -6.75 -10.89
N SER A 57 10.69 -5.45 -11.16
CA SER A 57 11.49 -4.50 -10.36
C SER A 57 10.92 -4.23 -8.97
N VAL A 58 9.65 -4.59 -8.73
CA VAL A 58 8.98 -4.47 -7.44
C VAL A 58 8.73 -5.85 -6.87
N GLY A 59 9.37 -6.15 -5.74
CA GLY A 59 9.10 -7.35 -4.94
C GLY A 59 7.97 -7.08 -3.96
N LEU A 60 6.99 -7.98 -3.89
CA LEU A 60 5.87 -7.90 -2.96
C LEU A 60 6.02 -8.97 -1.89
N LEU A 61 5.74 -8.59 -0.65
CA LEU A 61 5.66 -9.50 0.48
C LEU A 61 4.23 -9.51 1.01
N ARG A 62 3.66 -10.69 1.21
CA ARG A 62 2.35 -10.81 1.88
C ARG A 62 2.46 -10.26 3.29
N ASP A 63 1.56 -9.34 3.62
CA ASP A 63 1.50 -8.72 4.95
C ASP A 63 0.81 -9.67 5.95
N GLU A 64 1.51 -10.74 6.31
CA GLU A 64 1.07 -11.73 7.32
C GLU A 64 1.76 -11.51 8.67
N LYS A 65 2.77 -10.63 8.72
CA LYS A 65 3.61 -10.38 9.89
C LYS A 65 3.52 -8.95 10.42
N GLY A 66 2.68 -8.10 9.84
CA GLY A 66 2.34 -6.77 10.35
C GLY A 66 3.46 -5.75 10.16
N ILE A 67 3.96 -5.61 8.93
CA ILE A 67 5.01 -4.62 8.62
C ILE A 67 4.40 -3.22 8.49
N CYS A 68 3.14 -3.13 8.10
CA CYS A 68 2.44 -1.86 7.90
C CYS A 68 1.11 -1.84 8.65
N LEU A 69 0.80 -0.72 9.31
CA LEU A 69 -0.49 -0.46 9.93
C LEU A 69 -1.12 0.76 9.29
N HIS A 70 -2.19 0.56 8.51
CA HIS A 70 -3.01 1.65 8.01
C HIS A 70 -4.12 1.97 9.01
N MET A 71 -3.94 3.05 9.79
CA MET A 71 -4.96 3.52 10.74
C MET A 71 -5.98 4.39 10.02
N MET A 72 -7.26 4.03 10.12
CA MET A 72 -8.36 4.77 9.51
C MET A 72 -9.29 5.29 10.60
N HIS A 73 -9.74 6.54 10.47
CA HIS A 73 -10.82 7.06 11.29
C HIS A 73 -12.17 6.49 10.84
N GLY A 74 -13.16 6.43 11.74
CA GLY A 74 -14.48 5.85 11.42
C GLY A 74 -15.26 6.57 10.32
N ALA A 75 -14.87 7.82 10.01
CA ALA A 75 -15.43 8.61 8.91
C ALA A 75 -14.54 8.63 7.66
N ASN A 76 -13.62 7.67 7.51
CA ASN A 76 -12.73 7.61 6.35
C ASN A 76 -13.56 7.38 5.07
N THR A 77 -13.22 8.11 4.02
CA THR A 77 -13.81 7.99 2.68
C THR A 77 -12.99 7.08 1.75
N ALA A 78 -11.81 6.63 2.19
CA ALA A 78 -11.02 5.65 1.47
C ALA A 78 -11.79 4.32 1.40
N ASN A 79 -11.92 3.78 0.19
CA ASN A 79 -12.58 2.51 -0.07
C ASN A 79 -11.65 1.33 0.29
N SER A 80 -11.24 1.26 1.56
CA SER A 80 -10.34 0.24 2.09
C SER A 80 -11.14 -0.84 2.80
N PHE A 81 -11.22 -2.03 2.20
CA PHE A 81 -11.93 -3.16 2.79
C PHE A 81 -11.03 -3.90 3.79
N SER A 82 -11.53 -4.12 5.01
CA SER A 82 -10.86 -5.00 5.97
C SER A 82 -10.98 -6.45 5.52
N TYR A 83 -9.86 -7.13 5.29
CA TYR A 83 -9.85 -8.57 5.02
C TYR A 83 -10.24 -9.41 6.24
N ARG A 84 -10.05 -8.87 7.44
CA ARG A 84 -10.37 -9.52 8.70
C ARG A 84 -10.59 -8.47 9.78
N THR A 85 -11.61 -8.68 10.61
CA THR A 85 -11.77 -7.93 11.86
C THR A 85 -10.97 -8.62 12.96
N VAL A 86 -10.06 -7.89 13.59
CA VAL A 86 -9.26 -8.38 14.72
C VAL A 86 -10.01 -8.12 16.02
N ALA A 87 -10.29 -9.16 16.79
CA ALA A 87 -10.98 -9.00 18.08
C ALA A 87 -10.11 -8.23 19.08
N PRO A 88 -10.68 -7.43 20.00
CA PRO A 88 -9.91 -6.65 20.97
C PRO A 88 -8.90 -7.48 21.79
N LYS A 89 -9.24 -8.74 22.09
CA LYS A 89 -8.36 -9.67 22.82
C LYS A 89 -7.08 -9.97 22.03
N GLU A 90 -7.21 -10.20 20.72
CA GLU A 90 -6.07 -10.48 19.85
C GLU A 90 -5.23 -9.23 19.63
N PHE A 91 -5.87 -8.09 19.37
CA PHE A 91 -5.20 -6.80 19.19
C PHE A 91 -4.29 -6.45 20.38
N LYS A 92 -4.78 -6.64 21.61
CA LYS A 92 -4.00 -6.43 22.85
C LYS A 92 -2.78 -7.36 22.98
N GLY A 93 -2.78 -8.48 22.29
CA GLY A 93 -1.67 -9.44 22.24
C GLY A 93 -0.58 -9.09 21.23
N LEU A 94 -0.82 -8.15 20.32
CA LEU A 94 0.14 -7.75 19.30
C LEU A 94 1.28 -6.91 19.90
N ASN A 95 2.49 -7.06 19.36
CA ASN A 95 3.67 -6.28 19.81
C ASN A 95 3.45 -4.76 19.71
N VAL A 96 2.70 -4.32 18.69
CA VAL A 96 2.35 -2.91 18.48
C VAL A 96 1.53 -2.30 19.62
N PHE A 97 0.73 -3.09 20.34
CA PHE A 97 -0.07 -2.61 21.47
C PHE A 97 0.80 -2.11 22.64
N ARG A 98 2.05 -2.59 22.72
CA ARG A 98 2.99 -2.24 23.79
C ARG A 98 3.91 -1.09 23.41
N LEU A 99 3.83 -0.57 22.19
CA LEU A 99 4.60 0.60 21.78
C LEU A 99 4.06 1.82 22.53
N LYS A 100 4.90 2.37 23.41
CA LYS A 100 4.65 3.68 24.00
C LYS A 100 5.16 4.74 23.03
N PHE A 101 4.31 5.71 22.72
CA PHE A 101 4.73 6.91 22.02
C PHE A 101 4.88 8.00 23.08
N ASP A 102 6.12 8.41 23.33
CA ASP A 102 6.41 9.62 24.08
C ASP A 102 6.22 10.78 23.09
N PHE A 103 5.06 11.45 23.16
CA PHE A 103 4.77 12.68 22.41
C PHE A 103 5.10 13.90 23.28
#